data_AF-A0AAV1UWB4-F1
#
_entry.id   AF-A0AAV1UWB4-F1
#
_cell.length_a   1.000
_cell.length_b   1.000
_cell.length_c   1.000
_cell.angle_alpha   90.00
_cell.angle_beta   90.00
_cell.angle_gamma   90.00
#
_symmetry.space_group_name_H-M   'P 1'
#
loop_
_entity.id
_entity.type
_entity.pdbx_description
1 polymer ?
#
loop_
_entity_poly.entity_id
_entity_poly.type
_entity_poly.pdbx_seq_one_letter_code
_entity_poly.pdbx_strand_id
1 'polypeptide(L)'
;MSAITEMKEFSGREKKEERARNWISKVKSALLRDQVPEVEKCLVLSDLLTVLALDWYNQLSRLTRTSWKALLEGLVAKYGGKNSVSVGRLFYHARKRSNEKPLEYFYRLNVAAIQAKIPMRNGSPATRKEHVNH
;
A
#
# COMPACT_ATOMS: atom_id res chain seq x y z
N MET A 1 23.01 8.60 7.49
CA MET A 1 22.23 7.64 8.30
C MET A 1 21.41 6.78 7.34
N SER A 2 21.35 5.47 7.55
CA SER A 2 20.64 4.55 6.66
C SER A 2 19.15 4.48 7.03
N ALA A 3 18.27 4.57 6.03
CA ALA A 3 16.83 4.44 6.20
C ALA A 3 16.42 3.10 6.76
N ILE A 4 17.08 2.05 6.30
CA ILE A 4 16.71 0.70 6.65
C ILE A 4 17.02 0.41 8.12
N THR A 5 18.10 0.99 8.65
CA THR A 5 18.46 0.86 10.08
C THR A 5 17.49 1.58 11.02
N GLU A 6 16.74 2.57 10.52
CA GLU A 6 15.70 3.28 11.27
C GLU A 6 14.33 2.57 11.19
N MET A 7 14.22 1.53 10.37
CA MET A 7 12.97 0.80 10.19
C MET A 7 12.63 -0.01 11.42
N LYS A 8 11.37 0.06 11.83
CA LYS A 8 10.84 -0.80 12.87
C LYS A 8 10.59 -2.20 12.32
N GLU A 9 10.89 -3.20 13.12
CA GLU A 9 10.54 -4.59 12.87
C GLU A 9 9.03 -4.78 12.72
N PHE A 10 8.64 -5.83 11.98
CA PHE A 10 7.27 -6.20 11.70
C PHE A 10 6.95 -7.57 12.28
N SER A 11 6.05 -7.58 13.25
CA SER A 11 5.74 -8.77 14.04
C SER A 11 4.66 -9.65 13.42
N GLY A 12 3.88 -9.13 12.47
CA GLY A 12 2.68 -9.76 11.93
C GLY A 12 1.46 -9.70 12.86
N ARG A 13 1.54 -9.07 14.04
CA ARG A 13 0.43 -8.90 15.02
C ARG A 13 -0.40 -7.64 14.79
N GLU A 14 -0.12 -6.90 13.72
CA GLU A 14 -0.71 -5.60 13.46
C GLU A 14 -2.22 -5.75 13.19
N LYS A 15 -3.05 -5.47 14.20
CA LYS A 15 -4.53 -5.59 14.14
C LYS A 15 -5.22 -4.78 13.05
N LYS A 16 -4.51 -3.89 12.34
CA LYS A 16 -5.05 -3.03 11.29
C LYS A 16 -4.29 -3.28 9.99
N GLU A 17 -4.98 -3.77 8.96
CA GLU A 17 -4.43 -4.01 7.62
C GLU A 17 -3.69 -2.78 7.06
N GLU A 18 -4.24 -1.59 7.34
CA GLU A 18 -3.65 -0.30 6.97
C GLU A 18 -2.26 -0.08 7.57
N ARG A 19 -2.00 -0.59 8.79
CA ARG A 19 -0.67 -0.49 9.41
C ARG A 19 0.34 -1.36 8.67
N ALA A 20 -0.05 -2.57 8.25
CA ALA A 20 0.80 -3.43 7.44
C ALA A 20 1.11 -2.78 6.08
N ARG A 21 0.10 -2.24 5.39
CA ARG A 21 0.31 -1.52 4.11
C ARG A 21 1.27 -0.33 4.25
N ASN A 22 1.07 0.50 5.28
CA ASN A 22 1.95 1.62 5.55
C ASN A 22 3.37 1.19 5.88
N TRP A 23 3.54 0.11 6.64
CA TRP A 23 4.85 -0.45 6.91
C TRP A 23 5.54 -0.95 5.63
N ILE A 24 4.83 -1.70 4.78
CA ILE A 24 5.34 -2.17 3.48
C ILE A 24 5.78 -1.01 2.59
N SER A 25 4.97 0.04 2.51
CA SER A 25 5.32 1.24 1.72
C SER A 25 6.58 1.91 2.26
N LYS A 26 6.73 2.02 3.59
CA LYS A 26 7.93 2.59 4.22
C LYS A 26 9.17 1.76 3.93
N VAL A 27 9.10 0.43 4.01
CA VAL A 27 10.23 -0.44 3.65
C VAL A 27 10.65 -0.21 2.19
N LYS A 28 9.69 -0.19 1.25
CA LYS A 28 9.99 0.08 -0.16
C LYS A 28 10.70 1.41 -0.36
N SER A 29 10.22 2.48 0.29
CA SER A 29 10.84 3.80 0.23
C SER A 29 12.23 3.82 0.88
N ALA A 30 12.42 3.10 2.00
CA ALA A 30 13.71 2.99 2.69
C ALA A 30 14.75 2.28 1.83
N LEU A 31 14.40 1.13 1.25
CA LEU A 31 15.26 0.37 0.35
C LEU A 31 15.64 1.18 -0.90
N LEU A 32 14.70 1.96 -1.44
CA LEU A 32 14.96 2.84 -2.58
C LEU A 32 15.92 3.97 -2.21
N ARG A 33 15.73 4.59 -1.03
CA ARG A 33 16.58 5.69 -0.53
C ARG A 33 18.01 5.22 -0.28
N ASP A 34 18.15 4.03 0.28
CA ASP A 34 19.45 3.41 0.59
C ASP A 34 20.06 2.70 -0.62
N GLN A 35 19.40 2.72 -1.78
CA GLN A 35 19.87 2.10 -3.04
C GLN A 35 20.22 0.62 -2.89
N VAL A 36 19.44 -0.11 -2.08
CA VAL A 36 19.69 -1.53 -1.82
C VAL A 36 19.55 -2.35 -3.11
N PRO A 37 20.58 -3.14 -3.50
CA PRO A 37 20.52 -4.02 -4.66
C PRO A 37 19.31 -4.94 -4.63
N GLU A 38 18.71 -5.20 -5.79
CA GLU A 38 17.49 -6.02 -5.85
C GLU A 38 17.67 -7.44 -5.29
N VAL A 39 18.86 -8.00 -5.48
CA VAL A 39 19.26 -9.31 -4.94
C VAL A 39 19.29 -9.34 -3.40
N GLU A 40 19.49 -8.19 -2.76
CA GLU A 40 19.58 -8.07 -1.29
C GLU A 40 18.26 -7.69 -0.64
N LYS A 41 17.30 -7.08 -1.38
CA LYS A 41 16.02 -6.59 -0.83
C LYS A 41 15.26 -7.66 -0.04
N CYS A 42 15.30 -8.92 -0.50
CA CYS A 42 14.64 -10.03 0.18
C CYS A 42 15.28 -10.39 1.52
N LEU A 43 16.62 -10.35 1.59
CA LEU A 43 17.38 -10.61 2.82
C LEU A 43 17.15 -9.50 3.84
N VAL A 44 17.28 -8.26 3.37
CA VAL A 44 17.05 -7.08 4.20
C VAL A 44 15.61 -7.03 4.72
N LEU A 45 14.62 -7.45 3.92
CA LEU A 45 13.25 -7.57 4.40
C LEU A 45 13.12 -8.67 5.46
N SER A 46 13.74 -9.84 5.29
CA SER A 46 13.65 -10.91 6.28
C SER A 46 14.20 -10.51 7.64
N ASP A 47 15.25 -9.69 7.67
CA ASP A 47 15.85 -9.18 8.92
C ASP A 47 14.91 -8.24 9.67
N LEU A 48 13.95 -7.63 8.97
CA LEU A 48 12.92 -6.77 9.56
C LEU A 48 11.67 -7.54 10.01
N LEU A 49 11.57 -8.85 9.76
CA LEU A 49 10.42 -9.66 10.17
C LEU A 49 10.68 -10.33 11.51
N THR A 50 9.68 -10.34 12.38
CA THR A 50 9.76 -11.01 13.68
C THR A 50 8.52 -11.83 14.00
N VAL A 51 8.70 -12.83 14.87
CA VAL A 51 7.64 -13.69 15.42
C VAL A 51 6.73 -14.27 14.33
N LEU A 52 5.49 -13.78 14.20
CA LEU A 52 4.50 -14.38 13.30
C LEU A 52 4.82 -14.12 11.83
N ALA A 53 5.42 -12.97 11.53
CA ALA A 53 5.83 -12.64 10.17
C ALA A 53 7.04 -13.47 9.73
N LEU A 54 7.97 -13.73 10.65
CA LEU A 54 9.14 -14.57 10.37
C LEU A 54 8.73 -16.04 10.21
N ASP A 55 7.83 -16.56 11.05
CA ASP A 55 7.30 -17.91 10.93
C ASP A 55 6.59 -18.11 9.58
N TRP A 56 5.76 -17.14 9.18
CA TRP A 56 5.12 -17.16 7.86
C TRP A 56 6.14 -17.10 6.72
N TYR A 57 7.16 -16.23 6.82
CA TYR A 57 8.22 -16.14 5.82
C TYR A 57 8.94 -17.48 5.64
N ASN A 58 9.25 -18.18 6.73
CA ASN A 58 9.91 -19.48 6.71
C ASN A 58 9.07 -20.60 6.08
N GLN A 59 7.75 -20.46 6.07
CA GLN A 59 6.83 -21.38 5.38
C GLN A 59 6.82 -21.17 3.85
N LEU A 60 7.36 -20.05 3.35
CA LEU A 60 7.38 -19.77 1.93
C LEU A 60 8.42 -20.63 1.18
N SER A 61 8.08 -20.99 -0.05
CA SER A 61 9.00 -21.66 -0.96
C SER A 61 10.26 -20.82 -1.18
N ARG A 62 11.39 -21.48 -1.51
CA ARG A 62 12.65 -20.78 -1.82
C ARG A 62 12.45 -19.77 -2.95
N LEU A 63 11.69 -20.12 -3.99
CA LEU A 63 11.41 -19.25 -5.14
C LEU A 63 10.69 -17.96 -4.74
N THR A 64 9.72 -18.06 -3.82
CA THR A 64 9.01 -16.90 -3.28
C THR A 64 9.93 -16.03 -2.43
N ARG A 65 10.79 -16.64 -1.59
CA ARG A 65 11.73 -15.92 -0.72
C ARG A 65 12.84 -15.20 -1.47
N THR A 66 13.23 -15.68 -2.65
CA THR A 66 14.27 -15.04 -3.48
C THR A 66 13.71 -13.99 -4.45
N SER A 67 12.39 -14.01 -4.72
CA SER A 67 11.75 -13.04 -5.61
C SER A 67 11.15 -11.89 -4.81
N TRP A 68 11.76 -10.70 -4.91
CA TRP A 68 11.28 -9.49 -4.24
C TRP A 68 9.79 -9.21 -4.54
N LYS A 69 9.39 -9.38 -5.81
CA LYS A 69 8.02 -9.20 -6.25
C LYS A 69 7.06 -10.20 -5.59
N ALA A 70 7.36 -11.49 -5.67
CA ALA A 70 6.48 -12.53 -5.13
C ALA A 70 6.39 -12.44 -3.60
N LEU A 71 7.50 -12.11 -2.92
CA LEU A 71 7.55 -11.90 -1.49
C LEU A 71 6.64 -10.75 -1.04
N LEU A 72 6.70 -9.61 -1.73
CA LEU A 72 5.83 -8.46 -1.45
C LEU A 72 4.35 -8.77 -1.70
N GLU A 73 4.02 -9.46 -2.78
CA GLU A 73 2.65 -9.88 -3.09
C GLU A 73 2.10 -10.79 -1.99
N GLY A 74 2.89 -11.76 -1.53
CA GLY A 74 2.53 -12.61 -0.40
C GLY A 74 2.31 -11.83 0.90
N LEU A 75 3.17 -10.84 1.18
CA LEU A 75 3.09 -10.07 2.42
C LEU A 75 1.86 -9.14 2.43
N VAL A 76 1.54 -8.52 1.29
CA VAL A 76 0.29 -7.77 1.11
C VAL A 76 -0.93 -8.69 1.22
N ALA A 77 -0.89 -9.88 0.61
CA ALA A 77 -2.01 -10.82 0.69
C ALA A 77 -2.25 -11.32 2.12
N LYS A 78 -1.17 -11.59 2.88
CA LYS A 78 -1.24 -12.12 4.24
C LYS A 78 -1.65 -11.07 5.27
N TYR A 79 -1.07 -9.87 5.20
CA TYR A 79 -1.21 -8.84 6.25
C TYR A 79 -1.86 -7.55 5.76
N GLY A 80 -1.83 -7.28 4.46
CA GLY A 80 -2.40 -6.09 3.85
C GLY A 80 -3.91 -6.14 3.59
N GLY A 81 -4.58 -7.23 3.97
CA GLY A 81 -6.02 -7.39 3.85
C GLY A 81 -6.49 -7.82 2.46
N LYS A 82 -7.55 -8.64 2.40
CA LYS A 82 -8.22 -9.02 1.14
C LYS A 82 -8.86 -7.82 0.42
N ASN A 83 -9.06 -6.73 1.14
CA ASN A 83 -9.59 -5.50 0.60
C ASN A 83 -8.45 -4.50 0.53
N SER A 84 -7.72 -4.50 -0.60
CA SER A 84 -7.33 -3.21 -1.13
C SER A 84 -8.62 -2.39 -1.11
N VAL A 85 -8.67 -1.31 -0.31
CA VAL A 85 -9.77 -0.38 -0.47
C VAL A 85 -9.69 -0.02 -1.94
N SER A 86 -10.65 -0.49 -2.75
CA SER A 86 -10.62 -0.16 -4.17
C SER A 86 -10.46 1.34 -4.20
N VAL A 87 -9.48 1.85 -4.93
CA VAL A 87 -9.28 3.31 -4.94
C VAL A 87 -10.59 4.00 -5.35
N GLY A 88 -11.46 3.29 -6.08
CA GLY A 88 -12.87 3.63 -6.28
C GLY A 88 -13.66 3.86 -5.00
N ARG A 89 -13.57 2.99 -3.98
CA ARG A 89 -14.23 3.21 -2.68
C ARG A 89 -13.69 4.44 -1.92
N LEU A 90 -12.39 4.75 -2.04
CA LEU A 90 -11.85 6.01 -1.49
C LEU A 90 -12.41 7.23 -2.23
N PHE A 91 -12.59 7.14 -3.54
CA PHE A 91 -13.22 8.17 -4.35
C PHE A 91 -14.70 8.36 -4.00
N TYR A 92 -15.51 7.30 -3.96
CA TYR A 92 -16.95 7.37 -3.65
C TYR A 92 -17.24 7.81 -2.22
N HIS A 93 -16.34 7.60 -1.26
CA HIS A 93 -16.52 8.03 0.13
C HIS A 93 -15.68 9.25 0.51
N ALA A 94 -14.97 9.88 -0.44
CA ALA A 94 -14.21 11.08 -0.14
C ALA A 94 -15.18 12.22 0.25
N ARG A 95 -15.05 12.72 1.48
CA ARG A 95 -15.72 13.93 1.93
C ARG A 95 -14.69 15.05 2.12
N LYS A 96 -15.10 16.28 1.84
CA LYS A 96 -14.30 17.48 2.14
C LYS A 96 -14.12 17.56 3.65
N ARG A 97 -12.88 17.72 4.11
CA ARG A 97 -12.61 17.94 5.53
C ARG A 97 -12.96 19.38 5.91
N SER A 98 -13.37 19.62 7.15
CA SER A 98 -13.77 20.96 7.63
C SER A 98 -12.67 22.01 7.51
N ASN A 99 -11.40 21.60 7.58
CA ASN A 99 -10.22 22.46 7.48
C ASN A 99 -9.55 22.44 6.09
N GLU A 100 -10.07 21.67 5.13
CA GLU A 100 -9.48 21.50 3.80
C GLU A 100 -10.03 22.59 2.87
N LYS A 101 -9.14 23.36 2.23
CA LYS A 101 -9.54 24.34 1.22
C LYS A 101 -10.23 23.63 0.05
N PRO A 102 -11.22 24.25 -0.63
CA PRO A 102 -11.92 23.62 -1.76
C PRO A 102 -10.97 23.05 -2.83
N LEU A 103 -9.91 23.77 -3.17
CA LEU A 103 -8.93 23.33 -4.17
C LEU A 103 -8.17 22.07 -3.75
N GLU A 104 -7.74 21.98 -2.48
CA GLU A 104 -7.05 20.81 -1.92
C GLU A 104 -7.94 19.57 -1.94
N TYR A 105 -9.24 19.75 -1.65
CA TYR A 105 -10.22 18.69 -1.75
C TYR A 105 -10.36 18.17 -3.19
N PHE A 106 -10.49 19.07 -4.17
CA PHE A 106 -10.57 18.70 -5.58
C PHE A 106 -9.30 17.99 -6.07
N TYR A 107 -8.12 18.46 -5.66
CA TYR A 107 -6.85 17.82 -6.00
C TYR A 107 -6.78 16.39 -5.46
N ARG A 108 -7.10 16.20 -4.17
CA ARG A 108 -7.14 14.87 -3.53
C ARG A 108 -8.14 13.94 -4.20
N LEU A 109 -9.32 14.45 -4.55
CA LEU A 109 -10.37 13.69 -5.22
C LEU A 109 -9.93 13.25 -6.63
N ASN A 110 -9.28 14.14 -7.40
CA ASN A 110 -8.77 13.84 -8.73
C ASN A 110 -7.65 12.80 -8.72
N VAL A 111 -6.73 12.89 -7.76
CA VAL A 111 -5.67 11.89 -7.59
C VAL A 111 -6.27 10.50 -7.32
N ALA A 112 -7.27 10.42 -6.44
CA ALA A 112 -7.97 9.17 -6.17
C ALA A 112 -8.70 8.64 -7.43
N ALA A 113 -9.37 9.51 -8.19
CA ALA A 113 -10.07 9.12 -9.41
C ALA A 113 -9.14 8.57 -10.50
N ILE A 114 -7.98 9.20 -10.71
CA ILE A 114 -6.95 8.74 -11.66
C ILE A 114 -6.39 7.39 -11.23
N GLN A 115 -6.06 7.24 -9.95
CA GLN A 115 -5.57 5.99 -9.38
C GLN A 115 -6.63 4.87 -9.43
N ALA A 116 -7.92 5.24 -9.38
CA ALA A 116 -9.05 4.33 -9.53
C ALA A 116 -9.43 4.04 -10.99
N LYS A 117 -8.77 4.67 -11.98
CA LYS A 117 -9.11 4.60 -13.41
C LYS A 117 -10.57 4.98 -13.69
N ILE A 118 -11.15 5.91 -12.91
CA ILE A 118 -12.53 6.37 -13.09
C ILE A 118 -12.59 7.33 -14.28
N PRO A 119 -13.44 7.08 -15.29
CA PRO A 119 -13.53 7.92 -16.48
C PRO A 119 -14.32 9.21 -16.19
N MET A 120 -13.71 10.17 -15.50
CA MET A 120 -14.36 11.44 -15.13
C MET A 120 -14.73 12.32 -16.35
N ARG A 121 -13.95 12.24 -17.44
CA ARG A 121 -14.11 13.11 -18.62
C ARG A 121 -14.82 12.44 -19.81
N ASN A 122 -14.74 11.11 -19.92
CA ASN A 122 -15.15 10.37 -21.13
C ASN A 122 -16.24 9.30 -20.87
N GLY A 123 -16.82 9.23 -19.67
CA GLY A 123 -17.90 8.29 -19.35
C GLY A 123 -19.25 8.67 -20.01
N SER A 124 -20.12 7.69 -20.22
CA SER A 124 -21.48 7.90 -20.73
C SER A 124 -22.31 8.73 -19.73
N PRO A 125 -23.39 9.42 -20.16
CA PRO A 125 -24.26 10.20 -19.28
C PRO A 125 -24.83 9.39 -18.10
N ALA A 126 -25.02 8.08 -18.27
CA ALA A 126 -25.44 7.17 -17.20
C ALA A 126 -24.35 7.01 -16.12
N THR A 127 -23.08 6.90 -16.51
CA THR A 127 -21.94 6.85 -15.59
C THR A 127 -21.70 8.19 -14.87
N ARG A 128 -22.12 9.33 -15.45
CA ARG A 128 -21.98 10.65 -14.80
C ARG A 128 -23.04 10.93 -13.73
N LYS A 129 -24.25 10.37 -13.87
CA LYS A 129 -25.38 10.63 -12.94
C LYS A 129 -25.18 10.03 -11.54
N GLU A 130 -24.39 8.98 -11.41
CA GLU A 130 -24.08 8.39 -10.10
C GLU A 130 -23.15 9.27 -9.24
N HIS A 131 -22.55 10.31 -9.83
CA HIS A 131 -21.51 11.14 -9.20
C HIS A 131 -21.99 12.52 -8.71
N VAL A 132 -23.30 12.83 -8.82
CA VAL A 132 -23.82 14.20 -8.59
C VAL A 132 -24.68 14.32 -7.32
N ASN A 133 -25.00 13.23 -6.62
CA ASN A 133 -25.77 13.31 -5.38
C ASN A 133 -24.92 12.97 -4.15
N HIS A 134 -24.17 13.95 -3.65
CA HIS A 134 -23.64 13.99 -2.29
C HIS A 134 -23.72 15.39 -1.71
#